data_AF-M5RJE9-F1
#
_entry.id   AF-M5RJE9-F1
#
_cell.length_a   1.000
_cell.length_b   1.000
_cell.length_c   1.000
_cell.angle_alpha   90.00
_cell.angle_beta   90.00
_cell.angle_gamma   90.00
#
_symmetry.space_group_name_H-M   'P 1'
#
loop_
_entity.id
_entity.type
_entity.pdbx_description
1 polymer ?
#
loop_
_entity_poly.entity_id
_entity_poly.type
_entity_poly.pdbx_seq_one_letter_code
_entity_poly.pdbx_strand_id
1 'polypeptide(L)'
;MNMKLKAAIAFACAVIILVAAEVQAQQSESEFQNLMPVTGTVDTYFGEFELDHSFPAEGEAEKIYDLMDHQRAAQLYLWGLPIAGMTRLHQGYVDAIEDYGYNKLLSVKSFNARRGVLTANETTHYFWGVGDTRDAALVLKVPKGLAVGMIVDMWQQSPTDLGVFGPNAGEGDHLVIVGPNTPADQIPEPADGQDVHKISTNQVFYLMRMLG
;
A
#
# COMPACT_ATOMS: atom_id res chain seq x y z
N MET A 1 33.56 75.70 -0.70
CA MET A 1 34.33 74.45 -0.57
C MET A 1 35.75 74.66 -1.06
N ASN A 2 36.76 74.54 -0.20
CA ASN A 2 38.14 74.91 -0.51
C ASN A 2 38.79 73.90 -1.49
N MET A 3 39.77 74.32 -2.29
CA MET A 3 40.32 73.56 -3.42
C MET A 3 40.86 72.17 -3.01
N LYS A 4 41.41 72.06 -1.78
CA LYS A 4 41.86 70.81 -1.18
C LYS A 4 40.73 69.80 -0.91
N LEU A 5 39.53 70.27 -0.57
CA LEU A 5 38.36 69.42 -0.30
C LEU A 5 37.75 68.88 -1.60
N LYS A 6 37.78 69.66 -2.68
CA LYS A 6 37.38 69.19 -4.03
C LYS A 6 38.33 68.11 -4.57
N ALA A 7 39.64 68.31 -4.38
CA ALA A 7 40.65 67.32 -4.78
C ALA A 7 40.56 66.03 -3.96
N ALA A 8 40.32 66.13 -2.65
CA ALA A 8 40.13 64.96 -1.79
C ALA A 8 38.87 64.15 -2.14
N ILE A 9 37.76 64.82 -2.46
CA ILE A 9 36.52 64.16 -2.88
C ILE A 9 36.70 63.50 -4.26
N ALA A 10 37.34 64.20 -5.22
CA ALA A 10 37.61 63.62 -6.54
C ALA A 10 38.55 62.40 -6.47
N PHE A 11 39.56 62.44 -5.60
CA PHE A 11 40.47 61.31 -5.36
C PHE A 11 39.75 60.15 -4.66
N ALA A 12 38.90 60.43 -3.66
CA ALA A 12 38.09 59.41 -3.00
C ALA A 12 37.09 58.75 -3.97
N CYS A 13 36.43 59.51 -4.84
CA CYS A 13 35.54 58.95 -5.87
C CYS A 13 36.32 58.13 -6.91
N ALA A 14 37.51 58.56 -7.33
CA ALA A 14 38.35 57.80 -8.25
C ALA A 14 38.83 56.48 -7.65
N VAL A 15 39.22 56.47 -6.37
CA VAL A 15 39.60 55.24 -5.65
C VAL A 15 38.40 54.31 -5.47
N ILE A 16 37.21 54.84 -5.18
CA ILE A 16 35.98 54.02 -5.07
C ILE A 16 35.60 53.40 -6.43
N ILE A 17 35.78 54.11 -7.54
CA ILE A 17 35.52 53.58 -8.89
C ILE A 17 36.56 52.52 -9.29
N LEU A 18 37.83 52.69 -8.92
CA LEU A 18 38.88 51.69 -9.17
C LEU A 18 38.71 50.42 -8.31
N VAL A 19 38.25 50.55 -7.06
CA VAL A 19 37.99 49.40 -6.18
C VAL A 19 36.70 48.68 -6.55
N ALA A 20 35.69 49.37 -7.11
CA ALA A 20 34.47 48.73 -7.60
C ALA A 20 34.66 48.02 -8.96
N ALA A 21 35.74 48.33 -9.69
CA ALA A 21 36.08 47.68 -10.97
C ALA A 21 36.87 46.38 -10.80
N GLU A 22 37.53 46.17 -9.64
CA GLU A 22 38.18 44.91 -9.31
C GLU A 22 37.23 44.04 -8.46
N VAL A 23 36.86 42.88 -9.02
CA VAL A 23 36.14 41.76 -8.39
C VAL A 23 34.60 41.82 -8.43
N GLN A 24 34.02 41.94 -9.63
CA GLN A 24 33.09 40.87 -9.99
C GLN A 24 33.99 39.70 -10.37
N ALA A 25 34.10 38.67 -9.53
CA ALA A 25 34.82 37.45 -9.90
C ALA A 25 34.16 36.90 -11.17
N GLN A 26 34.85 37.05 -12.31
CA GLN A 26 34.40 36.43 -13.55
C GLN A 26 34.50 34.93 -13.32
N GLN A 27 33.36 34.26 -13.41
CA GLN A 27 33.23 32.83 -13.14
C GLN A 27 34.33 32.06 -13.87
N SER A 28 34.98 31.11 -13.21
CA SER A 28 35.99 30.28 -13.88
C SER A 28 35.33 29.46 -14.99
N GLU A 29 36.09 29.12 -16.04
CA GLU A 29 35.59 28.28 -17.14
C GLU A 29 35.03 26.95 -16.61
N SER A 30 35.68 26.35 -15.61
CA SER A 30 35.17 25.14 -14.95
C SER A 30 33.83 25.37 -14.24
N GLU A 31 33.66 26.50 -13.57
CA GLU A 31 32.39 26.82 -12.91
C GLU A 31 31.31 27.15 -13.95
N PHE A 32 31.66 27.82 -15.04
CA PHE A 32 30.76 28.12 -16.15
C PHE A 32 30.29 26.83 -16.85
N GLN A 33 31.20 25.91 -17.17
CA GLN A 33 30.89 24.61 -17.76
C GLN A 33 30.07 23.73 -16.81
N ASN A 34 30.31 23.79 -15.50
CA ASN A 34 29.47 23.13 -14.51
C ASN A 34 28.05 23.73 -14.40
N LEU A 35 27.87 24.98 -14.83
CA LEU A 35 26.55 25.62 -14.95
C LEU A 35 25.92 25.43 -16.33
N MET A 36 26.65 24.90 -17.31
CA MET A 36 26.11 24.66 -18.64
C MET A 36 25.09 23.54 -18.60
N PRO A 37 24.02 23.64 -19.40
CA PRO A 37 23.09 22.55 -19.57
C PRO A 37 23.83 21.29 -20.05
N VAL A 38 23.54 20.14 -19.44
CA VAL A 38 24.17 18.87 -19.82
C VAL A 38 23.62 18.45 -21.17
N THR A 39 24.47 18.42 -22.18
CA THR A 39 24.17 17.81 -23.47
C THR A 39 25.09 16.61 -23.67
N GLY A 40 24.53 15.44 -23.99
CA GLY A 40 25.23 14.18 -24.20
C GLY A 40 24.73 13.05 -23.31
N THR A 41 25.48 11.94 -23.34
CA THR A 41 25.11 10.69 -22.66
C THR A 41 25.38 10.75 -21.16
N VAL A 42 24.38 10.36 -20.37
CA VAL A 42 24.50 10.11 -18.93
C VAL A 42 24.32 8.62 -18.69
N ASP A 43 25.39 7.96 -18.23
CA ASP A 43 25.34 6.56 -17.81
C ASP A 43 24.76 6.43 -16.41
N THR A 44 23.83 5.50 -16.23
CA THR A 44 23.15 5.23 -14.96
C THR A 44 23.03 3.73 -14.72
N TYR A 45 22.68 3.35 -13.49
CA TYR A 45 22.38 1.95 -13.18
C TYR A 45 21.28 1.35 -14.07
N PHE A 46 20.37 2.18 -14.60
CA PHE A 46 19.26 1.76 -15.42
C PHE A 46 19.52 1.88 -16.93
N GLY A 47 20.75 2.23 -17.31
CA GLY A 47 21.17 2.41 -18.69
C GLY A 47 21.63 3.84 -18.99
N GLU A 48 22.02 4.03 -20.25
CA GLU A 48 22.48 5.30 -20.80
C GLU A 48 21.28 6.13 -21.30
N PHE A 49 21.28 7.43 -20.96
CA PHE A 49 20.26 8.39 -21.39
C PHE A 49 20.90 9.60 -22.06
N GLU A 50 20.35 10.04 -23.18
CA GLU A 50 20.81 11.24 -23.88
C GLU A 50 20.10 12.49 -23.36
N LEU A 51 20.88 13.52 -23.02
CA LEU A 51 20.36 14.84 -22.68
C LEU A 51 20.66 15.84 -23.80
N ASP A 52 19.70 16.72 -24.06
CA ASP A 52 19.84 17.91 -24.90
C ASP A 52 19.50 19.15 -24.06
N HIS A 53 20.52 19.95 -23.75
CA HIS A 53 20.41 21.14 -22.91
C HIS A 53 19.75 20.87 -21.54
N SER A 54 20.19 19.81 -20.84
CA SER A 54 19.63 19.32 -19.57
C SER A 54 18.20 18.78 -19.63
N PHE A 55 17.61 18.67 -20.82
CA PHE A 55 16.34 17.98 -21.02
C PHE A 55 16.59 16.59 -21.61
N PRO A 56 15.74 15.59 -21.34
CA PRO A 56 15.79 14.34 -22.10
C PRO A 56 15.71 14.65 -23.59
N ALA A 57 16.61 14.09 -24.39
CA ALA A 57 16.52 14.18 -25.84
C ALA A 57 15.22 13.53 -26.35
N GLU A 58 14.89 13.77 -27.61
CA GLU A 58 13.66 13.21 -28.22
C GLU A 58 13.59 11.69 -28.04
N GLY A 59 12.51 11.20 -27.44
CA GLY A 59 12.30 9.78 -27.13
C GLY A 59 12.94 9.27 -25.82
N GLU A 60 13.87 10.00 -25.21
CA GLU A 60 14.52 9.56 -23.95
C GLU A 60 13.57 9.64 -22.75
N ALA A 61 12.64 10.60 -22.77
CA ALA A 61 11.62 10.71 -21.73
C ALA A 61 10.71 9.46 -21.66
N GLU A 62 10.39 8.85 -22.81
CA GLU A 62 9.56 7.64 -22.86
C GLU A 62 10.25 6.45 -22.18
N LYS A 63 11.56 6.28 -22.41
CA LYS A 63 12.35 5.24 -21.73
C LYS A 63 12.34 5.40 -20.21
N ILE A 64 12.43 6.65 -19.73
CA ILE A 64 12.36 6.95 -18.29
C ILE A 64 10.97 6.61 -17.75
N TYR A 65 9.90 6.96 -18.46
CA TYR A 65 8.54 6.61 -18.04
C TYR A 65 8.31 5.08 -18.03
N ASP A 66 8.76 4.36 -19.05
CA ASP A 66 8.69 2.89 -19.09
C ASP A 66 9.44 2.25 -17.92
N LEU A 67 10.62 2.76 -17.58
CA LEU A 67 11.37 2.32 -16.42
C LEU A 67 10.62 2.59 -15.11
N MET A 68 10.03 3.78 -14.97
CA MET A 68 9.23 4.13 -13.79
C MET A 68 8.03 3.20 -13.64
N ASP A 69 7.36 2.88 -14.73
CA ASP A 69 6.21 1.98 -14.74
C ASP A 69 6.63 0.53 -14.43
N HIS A 70 7.77 0.07 -14.96
CA HIS A 70 8.35 -1.22 -14.60
C HIS A 70 8.64 -1.34 -13.09
N GLN A 71 9.30 -0.33 -12.52
CA GLN A 71 9.60 -0.30 -11.08
C GLN A 71 8.32 -0.28 -10.24
N ARG A 72 7.35 0.55 -10.61
CA ARG A 72 6.06 0.62 -9.93
C ARG A 72 5.30 -0.70 -10.01
N ALA A 73 5.28 -1.36 -11.18
CA ALA A 73 4.64 -2.65 -11.35
C ALA A 73 5.27 -3.72 -10.44
N ALA A 74 6.60 -3.75 -10.32
CA ALA A 74 7.29 -4.67 -9.41
C ALA A 74 6.91 -4.42 -7.94
N GLN A 75 6.84 -3.16 -7.51
CA GLN A 75 6.41 -2.82 -6.14
C GLN A 75 4.93 -3.14 -5.89
N LEU A 76 4.06 -2.83 -6.85
CA LEU A 76 2.62 -3.13 -6.77
C LEU A 76 2.36 -4.63 -6.70
N TYR A 77 3.16 -5.45 -7.40
CA TYR A 77 3.06 -6.91 -7.31
C TYR A 77 3.27 -7.38 -5.88
N LEU A 78 4.35 -6.93 -5.22
CA LEU A 78 4.66 -7.30 -3.83
C LEU A 78 3.60 -6.78 -2.85
N TRP A 79 3.22 -5.52 -3.01
CA TRP A 79 2.19 -4.88 -2.19
C TRP A 79 0.84 -5.60 -2.30
N GLY A 80 0.46 -6.02 -3.51
CA GLY A 80 -0.81 -6.67 -3.82
C GLY A 80 -0.88 -8.16 -3.49
N LEU A 81 0.21 -8.79 -3.04
CA LEU A 81 0.24 -10.25 -2.77
C LEU A 81 -0.91 -10.74 -1.87
N PRO A 82 -1.22 -10.10 -0.72
CA PRO A 82 -2.26 -10.60 0.18
C PRO A 82 -3.65 -10.57 -0.49
N ILE A 83 -4.03 -9.42 -1.05
CA ILE A 83 -5.37 -9.25 -1.65
C ILE A 83 -5.55 -10.09 -2.90
N ALA A 84 -4.51 -10.22 -3.73
CA ALA A 84 -4.54 -11.11 -4.89
C ALA A 84 -4.70 -12.57 -4.46
N GLY A 85 -3.95 -13.00 -3.43
CA GLY A 85 -4.05 -14.34 -2.86
C GLY A 85 -5.45 -14.65 -2.32
N MET A 86 -6.02 -13.75 -1.52
CA MET A 86 -7.37 -13.91 -0.95
C MET A 86 -8.45 -13.93 -2.03
N THR A 87 -8.34 -13.06 -3.04
CA THR A 87 -9.27 -13.02 -4.18
C THR A 87 -9.21 -14.31 -4.98
N ARG A 88 -8.00 -14.82 -5.27
CA ARG A 88 -7.81 -16.09 -5.99
C ARG A 88 -8.28 -17.29 -5.20
N LEU A 89 -8.09 -17.30 -3.88
CA LEU A 89 -8.63 -18.34 -3.01
C LEU A 89 -10.15 -18.40 -3.07
N HIS A 90 -10.84 -17.25 -2.98
CA HIS A 90 -12.30 -17.21 -3.11
C HIS A 90 -12.76 -17.68 -4.50
N GLN A 91 -12.16 -17.13 -5.56
CA GLN A 91 -12.50 -17.47 -6.94
C GLN A 91 -12.34 -18.96 -7.21
N GLY A 92 -11.27 -19.58 -6.70
CA GLY A 92 -11.05 -21.03 -6.86
C GLY A 92 -12.18 -21.88 -6.28
N TYR A 93 -12.81 -21.47 -5.17
CA TYR A 93 -13.97 -22.17 -4.64
C TYR A 93 -15.25 -21.87 -5.40
N VAL A 94 -15.46 -20.63 -5.85
CA VAL A 94 -16.61 -20.24 -6.68
C VAL A 94 -16.62 -21.02 -7.99
N ASP A 95 -15.46 -21.19 -8.62
CA ASP A 95 -15.33 -21.93 -9.88
C ASP A 95 -15.49 -23.45 -9.69
N ALA A 96 -15.09 -23.98 -8.53
CA ALA A 96 -15.05 -25.42 -8.28
C ALA A 96 -16.33 -25.99 -7.65
N ILE A 97 -17.16 -25.17 -7.01
CA ILE A 97 -18.31 -25.61 -6.23
C ILE A 97 -19.56 -24.90 -6.73
N GLU A 98 -20.50 -25.69 -7.26
CA GLU A 98 -21.80 -25.20 -7.69
C GLU A 98 -22.52 -24.48 -6.54
N ASP A 99 -23.16 -23.37 -6.87
CA ASP A 99 -23.83 -22.48 -5.91
C ASP A 99 -22.93 -21.93 -4.78
N TYR A 100 -21.60 -21.98 -4.87
CA TYR A 100 -20.74 -21.30 -3.89
C TYR A 100 -20.60 -19.81 -4.18
N GLY A 101 -20.38 -19.00 -3.13
CA GLY A 101 -20.28 -17.56 -3.22
C GLY A 101 -20.04 -16.91 -1.86
N TYR A 102 -20.21 -15.59 -1.80
CA TYR A 102 -20.07 -14.83 -0.56
C TYR A 102 -21.06 -15.28 0.51
N ASN A 103 -20.69 -15.07 1.77
CA ASN A 103 -21.51 -15.33 2.95
C ASN A 103 -21.88 -16.82 3.14
N LYS A 104 -21.15 -17.72 2.48
CA LYS A 104 -21.28 -19.19 2.62
C LYS A 104 -20.06 -19.77 3.33
N LEU A 105 -20.30 -20.75 4.19
CA LEU A 105 -19.26 -21.46 4.95
C LEU A 105 -18.94 -22.80 4.27
N LEU A 106 -17.65 -23.08 4.09
CA LEU A 106 -17.12 -24.36 3.64
C LEU A 106 -16.66 -25.18 4.84
N SER A 107 -16.92 -26.49 4.80
CA SER A 107 -16.32 -27.45 5.73
C SER A 107 -15.26 -28.26 5.00
N VAL A 108 -14.02 -28.17 5.45
CA VAL A 108 -12.86 -28.78 4.79
C VAL A 108 -12.20 -29.78 5.73
N LYS A 109 -12.43 -31.06 5.44
CA LYS A 109 -12.09 -32.19 6.33
C LYS A 109 -11.11 -33.19 5.75
N SER A 110 -11.13 -33.43 4.43
CA SER A 110 -10.30 -34.45 3.79
C SER A 110 -8.99 -33.85 3.28
N PHE A 111 -7.95 -34.68 3.16
CA PHE A 111 -6.69 -34.27 2.51
C PHE A 111 -6.97 -33.66 1.13
N ASN A 112 -7.80 -34.33 0.33
CA ASN A 112 -8.14 -33.86 -1.01
C ASN A 112 -8.86 -32.52 -1.04
N ALA A 113 -9.69 -32.22 -0.03
CA ALA A 113 -10.39 -30.94 0.08
C ALA A 113 -9.47 -29.78 0.54
N ARG A 114 -8.33 -30.10 1.18
CA ARG A 114 -7.30 -29.12 1.56
C ARG A 114 -6.31 -28.83 0.43
N ARG A 115 -6.28 -29.67 -0.62
CA ARG A 115 -5.37 -29.45 -1.76
C ARG A 115 -5.67 -28.11 -2.42
N GLY A 116 -4.62 -27.33 -2.66
CA GLY A 116 -4.71 -25.97 -3.19
C GLY A 116 -4.74 -24.87 -2.13
N VAL A 117 -4.87 -25.22 -0.85
CA VAL A 117 -4.76 -24.27 0.27
C VAL A 117 -3.29 -24.18 0.68
N LEU A 118 -2.73 -22.96 0.64
CA LEU A 118 -1.33 -22.71 0.97
C LEU A 118 -1.04 -23.09 2.44
N THR A 119 -0.09 -24.00 2.65
CA THR A 119 0.40 -24.39 3.99
C THR A 119 -0.69 -24.86 4.97
N ALA A 120 -1.74 -25.53 4.46
CA ALA A 120 -2.81 -26.04 5.31
C ALA A 120 -2.31 -27.03 6.37
N ASN A 121 -2.90 -26.94 7.57
CA ASN A 121 -2.70 -27.94 8.60
C ASN A 121 -3.40 -29.26 8.23
N GLU A 122 -2.74 -30.39 8.48
CA GLU A 122 -3.26 -31.70 8.09
C GLU A 122 -4.28 -32.29 9.10
N THR A 123 -4.16 -31.92 10.37
CA THR A 123 -4.83 -32.63 11.47
C THR A 123 -6.16 -32.04 11.89
N THR A 124 -6.38 -30.74 11.65
CA THR A 124 -7.57 -30.02 12.14
C THR A 124 -8.64 -29.88 11.06
N HIS A 125 -9.91 -29.91 11.49
CA HIS A 125 -11.06 -29.65 10.62
C HIS A 125 -11.22 -28.14 10.43
N TYR A 126 -11.23 -27.71 9.18
CA TYR A 126 -11.39 -26.31 8.81
C TYR A 126 -12.83 -25.96 8.50
N PHE A 127 -13.21 -24.77 8.93
CA PHE A 127 -14.39 -24.05 8.48
C PHE A 127 -13.97 -22.68 8.02
N TRP A 128 -14.28 -22.32 6.78
CA TRP A 128 -13.95 -20.98 6.29
C TRP A 128 -14.91 -20.49 5.23
N GLY A 129 -14.84 -19.21 4.93
CA GLY A 129 -15.54 -18.61 3.81
C GLY A 129 -15.18 -17.14 3.67
N VAL A 130 -15.68 -16.54 2.60
CA VAL A 130 -15.52 -15.11 2.36
C VAL A 130 -16.89 -14.48 2.45
N GLY A 131 -17.00 -13.45 3.28
CA GLY A 131 -18.16 -12.62 3.41
C GLY A 131 -18.03 -11.32 2.62
N ASP A 132 -19.17 -10.70 2.34
CA ASP A 132 -19.27 -9.41 1.67
C ASP A 132 -20.21 -8.50 2.45
N THR A 133 -19.75 -7.28 2.71
CA THR A 133 -20.41 -6.29 3.56
C THR A 133 -20.93 -5.08 2.79
N ARG A 134 -20.91 -5.13 1.45
CA ARG A 134 -21.36 -4.02 0.57
C ARG A 134 -22.85 -3.73 0.68
N ASP A 135 -23.67 -4.76 0.82
CA ASP A 135 -25.13 -4.61 0.86
C ASP A 135 -25.64 -4.46 2.31
N ALA A 136 -25.01 -5.14 3.26
CA ALA A 136 -25.35 -5.11 4.68
C ALA A 136 -24.18 -5.56 5.56
N ALA A 137 -24.25 -5.26 6.86
CA ALA A 137 -23.28 -5.81 7.81
C ALA A 137 -23.40 -7.35 7.87
N LEU A 138 -22.27 -8.03 8.03
CA LEU A 138 -22.24 -9.49 8.13
C LEU A 138 -22.34 -9.91 9.59
N VAL A 139 -23.29 -10.78 9.92
CA VAL A 139 -23.41 -11.36 11.25
C VAL A 139 -22.81 -12.77 11.25
N LEU A 140 -21.75 -12.97 12.02
CA LEU A 140 -21.10 -14.27 12.20
C LEU A 140 -21.40 -14.81 13.60
N LYS A 141 -22.09 -15.96 13.66
CA LYS A 141 -22.37 -16.67 14.91
C LYS A 141 -21.52 -17.91 15.01
N VAL A 142 -20.66 -17.96 16.01
CA VAL A 142 -19.83 -19.12 16.33
C VAL A 142 -20.41 -19.81 17.56
N PRO A 143 -20.76 -21.11 17.49
CA PRO A 143 -21.28 -21.82 18.65
C PRO A 143 -20.20 -22.00 19.71
N LYS A 144 -20.62 -22.22 20.96
CA LYS A 144 -19.73 -22.65 22.05
C LYS A 144 -18.94 -23.89 21.63
N GLY A 145 -17.63 -23.88 21.88
CA GLY A 145 -16.77 -25.01 21.58
C GLY A 145 -15.29 -24.71 21.63
N LEU A 146 -14.48 -25.77 21.57
CA LEU A 146 -13.03 -25.67 21.50
C LEU A 146 -12.61 -25.42 20.05
N ALA A 147 -12.62 -24.15 19.65
CA ALA A 147 -12.21 -23.72 18.34
C ALA A 147 -11.16 -22.62 18.41
N VAL A 148 -10.33 -22.53 17.38
CA VAL A 148 -9.39 -21.41 17.18
C VAL A 148 -9.56 -20.87 15.78
N GLY A 149 -9.63 -19.56 15.65
CA GLY A 149 -9.86 -18.93 14.37
C GLY A 149 -9.63 -17.44 14.41
N MET A 150 -9.86 -16.80 13.28
CA MET A 150 -9.86 -15.36 13.16
C MET A 150 -10.80 -14.94 12.03
N ILE A 151 -11.20 -13.67 12.07
CA ILE A 151 -11.64 -12.99 10.86
C ILE A 151 -10.50 -12.10 10.39
N VAL A 152 -10.34 -11.97 9.08
CA VAL A 152 -9.36 -11.07 8.48
C VAL A 152 -9.99 -10.34 7.31
N ASP A 153 -9.57 -9.10 7.08
CA ASP A 153 -9.90 -8.41 5.83
C ASP A 153 -9.11 -8.99 4.64
N MET A 154 -9.31 -8.47 3.44
CA MET A 154 -8.63 -9.00 2.24
C MET A 154 -7.13 -8.69 2.20
N TRP A 155 -6.64 -7.80 3.08
CA TRP A 155 -5.21 -7.57 3.31
C TRP A 155 -4.62 -8.54 4.35
N GLN A 156 -5.42 -9.49 4.84
CA GLN A 156 -5.09 -10.41 5.92
C GLN A 156 -4.84 -9.74 7.27
N GLN A 157 -5.40 -8.56 7.50
CA GLN A 157 -5.37 -7.90 8.81
C GLN A 157 -6.53 -8.38 9.67
N SER A 158 -6.22 -8.83 10.89
CA SER A 158 -7.21 -9.38 11.83
C SER A 158 -7.76 -8.30 12.76
N PRO A 159 -9.05 -7.95 12.71
CA PRO A 159 -9.68 -7.12 13.74
C PRO A 159 -10.03 -7.92 15.00
N THR A 160 -10.16 -9.25 14.92
CA THR A 160 -10.43 -10.12 16.07
C THR A 160 -10.20 -11.60 15.77
N ASP A 161 -9.90 -12.36 16.82
CA ASP A 161 -9.89 -13.81 16.81
C ASP A 161 -11.29 -14.41 17.08
N LEU A 162 -11.42 -15.72 16.87
CA LEU A 162 -12.62 -16.53 17.10
C LEU A 162 -12.33 -17.68 18.07
N GLY A 163 -13.35 -18.11 18.80
CA GLY A 163 -13.25 -19.27 19.70
C GLY A 163 -12.47 -18.95 20.97
N VAL A 164 -11.54 -19.82 21.37
CA VAL A 164 -10.84 -19.72 22.67
C VAL A 164 -10.05 -18.42 22.84
N PHE A 165 -9.54 -17.86 21.74
CA PHE A 165 -8.83 -16.57 21.73
C PHE A 165 -9.72 -15.40 21.31
N GLY A 166 -10.97 -15.67 20.95
CA GLY A 166 -11.96 -14.66 20.61
C GLY A 166 -12.50 -13.93 21.84
N PRO A 167 -13.36 -12.90 21.63
CA PRO A 167 -13.86 -12.03 22.69
C PRO A 167 -14.61 -12.79 23.79
N ASN A 168 -15.26 -13.91 23.46
CA ASN A 168 -16.05 -14.70 24.39
C ASN A 168 -15.33 -15.97 24.88
N ALA A 169 -14.02 -16.10 24.67
CA ALA A 169 -13.18 -17.18 25.20
C ALA A 169 -13.73 -18.61 24.95
N GLY A 170 -14.36 -18.85 23.80
CA GLY A 170 -14.92 -20.14 23.41
C GLY A 170 -16.34 -20.43 23.92
N GLU A 171 -16.98 -19.50 24.64
CA GLU A 171 -18.38 -19.60 25.10
C GLU A 171 -19.41 -19.29 23.98
N GLY A 172 -18.91 -18.98 22.78
CA GLY A 172 -19.70 -18.68 21.58
C GLY A 172 -19.59 -17.20 21.22
N ASP A 173 -19.38 -16.91 19.94
CA ASP A 173 -19.21 -15.54 19.44
C ASP A 173 -20.43 -15.09 18.62
N HIS A 174 -20.79 -13.82 18.76
CA HIS A 174 -21.83 -13.19 17.95
C HIS A 174 -21.27 -11.86 17.41
N LEU A 175 -20.58 -11.94 16.28
CA LEU A 175 -19.86 -10.83 15.71
C LEU A 175 -20.70 -10.12 14.64
N VAL A 176 -20.66 -8.80 14.64
CA VAL A 176 -21.20 -7.94 13.58
C VAL A 176 -20.03 -7.31 12.85
N ILE A 177 -19.83 -7.66 11.59
CA ILE A 177 -18.70 -7.24 10.78
C ILE A 177 -19.16 -6.13 9.84
N VAL A 178 -18.49 -4.98 9.90
CA VAL A 178 -18.85 -3.77 9.16
C VAL A 178 -17.68 -3.37 8.26
N GLY A 179 -17.93 -3.32 6.96
CA GLY A 179 -16.97 -2.84 5.97
C GLY A 179 -16.96 -1.32 5.82
N PRO A 180 -16.01 -0.78 5.05
CA PRO A 180 -15.86 0.66 4.85
C PRO A 180 -17.05 1.28 4.10
N ASN A 181 -17.74 0.50 3.26
CA ASN A 181 -18.88 0.96 2.46
C ASN A 181 -20.21 0.32 2.89
N THR A 182 -20.28 -0.32 4.05
CA THR A 182 -21.54 -0.88 4.55
C THR A 182 -22.56 0.25 4.77
N PRO A 183 -23.78 0.15 4.22
CA PRO A 183 -24.81 1.16 4.44
C PRO A 183 -25.17 1.26 5.93
N ALA A 184 -25.25 2.48 6.47
CA ALA A 184 -25.44 2.71 7.90
C ALA A 184 -26.77 2.16 8.43
N ASP A 185 -27.82 2.19 7.62
CA ASP A 185 -29.15 1.64 7.89
C ASP A 185 -29.21 0.10 7.81
N GLN A 186 -28.16 -0.53 7.28
CA GLN A 186 -28.01 -1.98 7.17
C GLN A 186 -27.06 -2.56 8.23
N ILE A 187 -26.70 -1.75 9.24
CA ILE A 187 -25.98 -2.20 10.43
C ILE A 187 -27.02 -2.49 11.53
N PRO A 188 -27.04 -3.70 12.11
CA PRO A 188 -27.92 -4.02 13.22
C PRO A 188 -27.75 -3.05 14.39
N GLU A 189 -28.86 -2.69 15.03
CA GLU A 189 -28.82 -1.97 16.30
C GLU A 189 -28.04 -2.80 17.34
N PRO A 190 -27.21 -2.16 18.18
CA PRO A 190 -26.46 -2.87 19.21
C PRO A 190 -27.39 -3.65 20.13
N ALA A 191 -27.14 -4.95 20.27
CA ALA A 191 -27.80 -5.83 21.23
C ALA A 191 -26.79 -6.47 22.19
N ASP A 192 -27.27 -6.90 23.36
CA ASP A 192 -26.43 -7.57 24.35
C ASP A 192 -25.76 -8.82 23.76
N GLY A 193 -24.45 -8.93 23.99
CA GLY A 193 -23.63 -10.03 23.50
C GLY A 193 -23.28 -9.97 22.02
N GLN A 194 -23.45 -8.82 21.35
CA GLN A 194 -22.90 -8.58 20.02
C GLN A 194 -21.59 -7.78 20.08
N ASP A 195 -20.57 -8.28 19.38
CA ASP A 195 -19.29 -7.59 19.22
C ASP A 195 -19.17 -7.03 17.81
N VAL A 196 -19.07 -5.71 17.68
CA VAL A 196 -18.98 -5.03 16.38
C VAL A 196 -17.51 -4.85 15.99
N HIS A 197 -17.13 -5.38 14.82
CA HIS A 197 -15.78 -5.30 14.28
C HIS A 197 -15.78 -4.60 12.92
N LYS A 198 -14.92 -3.59 12.78
CA LYS A 198 -14.72 -2.88 11.51
C LYS A 198 -13.53 -3.47 10.76
N ILE A 199 -13.67 -3.62 9.46
CA ILE A 199 -12.62 -4.10 8.55
C ILE A 199 -12.26 -3.01 7.53
N SER A 200 -11.06 -3.08 6.95
CA SER A 200 -10.58 -2.08 6.00
C SER A 200 -11.05 -2.33 4.56
N THR A 201 -11.57 -3.53 4.26
CA THR A 201 -12.06 -3.93 2.94
C THR A 201 -13.54 -4.31 2.98
N ASN A 202 -14.22 -4.31 1.83
CA ASN A 202 -15.63 -4.71 1.78
C ASN A 202 -15.88 -6.20 2.03
N GLN A 203 -14.84 -7.01 1.90
CA GLN A 203 -14.89 -8.45 2.06
C GLN A 203 -14.08 -8.87 3.27
N VAL A 204 -14.48 -9.97 3.88
CA VAL A 204 -13.84 -10.55 5.06
C VAL A 204 -13.67 -12.04 4.85
N PHE A 205 -12.53 -12.59 5.21
CA PHE A 205 -12.35 -14.03 5.31
C PHE A 205 -12.47 -14.45 6.77
N TYR A 206 -13.37 -15.39 7.05
CA TYR A 206 -13.49 -16.01 8.36
C TYR A 206 -12.91 -17.41 8.28
N LEU A 207 -12.04 -17.73 9.24
CA LEU A 207 -11.35 -19.00 9.35
C LEU A 207 -11.51 -19.54 10.75
N MET A 208 -11.92 -20.79 10.88
CA MET A 208 -12.01 -21.49 12.15
C MET A 208 -11.50 -22.91 12.01
N ARG A 209 -10.83 -23.39 13.05
CA ARG A 209 -10.40 -24.76 13.22
C ARG A 209 -11.02 -25.32 14.49
N MET A 210 -11.66 -26.47 14.37
CA MET A 210 -12.08 -27.22 15.54
C MET A 210 -10.88 -27.96 16.12
N LEU A 211 -10.69 -27.87 17.44
CA LEU A 211 -9.68 -28.60 18.18
C LEU A 211 -10.35 -29.82 18.83
N GLY A 212 -9.92 -31.02 18.46
CA GLY A 212 -10.52 -32.28 18.91
C GLY A 212 -10.64 -33.29 17.79
#